data_AF-A0A225UWE5-F1
#
_entry.id   AF-A0A225UWE5-F1
#
_cell.length_a   1.000
_cell.length_b   1.000
_cell.length_c   1.000
_cell.angle_alpha   90.00
_cell.angle_beta   90.00
_cell.angle_gamma   90.00
#
_symmetry.space_group_name_H-M   'P 1'
#
loop_
_entity.id
_entity.type
_entity.pdbx_description
1 polymer ?
#
loop_
_entity_poly.entity_id
_entity_poly.type
_entity_poly.pdbx_seq_one_letter_code
_entity_poly.pdbx_strand_id
1 'polypeptide(L)'
;MRLAKQVMSKKTGTEMWSELCSIYDGKTNSATKKVYRLNGDLHRIHLRANGDVRSHLYQMFEIKEQLKDLESPVNDLQMVDILLRSLPNQMYVKQ
;
A
#
# COMPACT_ATOMS: atom_id res chain seq x y z
N MET A 1 -10.19 33.41 4.61
CA MET A 1 -8.77 32.98 4.55
C MET A 1 -8.29 32.40 5.88
N ARG A 2 -8.71 31.18 6.24
CA ARG A 2 -8.32 30.57 7.54
C ARG A 2 -6.99 29.82 7.45
N LEU A 3 -6.74 29.18 6.31
CA LEU A 3 -5.57 28.34 6.04
C LEU A 3 -4.30 29.19 5.83
N ALA A 4 -4.39 30.25 5.03
CA ALA A 4 -3.30 31.21 4.89
C ALA A 4 -2.90 31.85 6.23
N LYS A 5 -3.86 32.20 7.08
CA LYS A 5 -3.56 32.72 8.43
C LYS A 5 -2.89 31.68 9.34
N GLN A 6 -3.25 30.40 9.22
CA GLN A 6 -2.65 29.30 9.99
C GLN A 6 -1.22 28.99 9.56
N VAL A 7 -0.92 29.05 8.25
CA VAL A 7 0.44 28.86 7.73
C VAL A 7 1.30 30.07 8.06
N MET A 8 0.80 31.28 7.83
CA MET A 8 1.55 32.52 8.05
C MET A 8 1.74 32.87 9.52
N SER A 9 1.09 32.17 10.46
CA SER A 9 1.33 32.36 11.90
C SER A 9 2.58 31.64 12.42
N LYS A 10 3.25 30.82 11.59
CA LYS A 10 4.51 30.16 11.95
C LYS A 10 5.69 31.13 11.88
N LYS A 11 6.75 30.85 12.62
CA LYS A 11 7.85 31.80 12.86
C LYS A 11 8.88 31.79 11.73
N THR A 12 9.06 30.65 11.07
CA THR A 12 10.07 30.48 10.02
C THR A 12 9.48 29.89 8.75
N GLY A 13 10.12 30.14 7.60
CA GLY A 13 9.70 29.55 6.32
C GLY A 13 9.69 28.02 6.35
N THR A 14 10.59 27.39 7.11
CA THR A 14 10.63 25.93 7.29
C THR A 14 9.40 25.42 8.04
N GLU A 15 8.97 26.10 9.11
CA GLU A 15 7.74 25.76 9.83
C GLU A 15 6.49 26.00 9.00
N MET A 16 6.46 27.07 8.21
CA MET A 16 5.38 27.33 7.25
C MET A 16 5.27 26.21 6.21
N TRP A 17 6.41 25.78 5.64
CA TRP A 17 6.48 24.68 4.69
C TRP A 17 6.05 23.35 5.32
N SER A 18 6.51 23.05 6.53
CA SER A 18 6.11 21.85 7.26
C SER A 18 4.61 21.81 7.56
N GLU A 19 4.01 22.95 7.92
CA GLU A 19 2.57 23.06 8.14
C GLU A 19 1.79 22.85 6.83
N LEU A 20 2.28 23.42 5.71
CA LEU A 20 1.71 23.19 4.38
C LEU A 20 1.77 21.72 3.98
N CYS A 21 2.92 21.05 4.17
CA CYS A 21 3.05 19.62 3.94
C CYS A 21 2.06 18.83 4.80
N SER A 22 1.97 19.14 6.11
CA SER A 22 1.03 18.45 7.00
C SER A 22 -0.45 18.65 6.61
N ILE A 23 -0.83 19.83 6.12
CA ILE A 23 -2.19 20.11 5.67
C ILE A 23 -2.47 19.40 4.34
N TYR A 24 -1.54 19.42 3.39
CA TYR A 24 -1.67 18.80 2.08
C TYR A 24 -1.67 17.27 2.16
N ASP A 25 -0.76 16.69 2.95
CA ASP A 25 -0.68 15.26 3.17
C ASP A 25 -1.81 14.75 4.08
N GLY A 26 -2.41 15.66 4.85
CA GLY A 26 -3.40 15.36 5.88
C GLY A 26 -2.75 14.81 7.15
N LYS A 27 -3.54 14.67 8.22
CA LYS A 27 -3.12 13.97 9.46
C LYS A 27 -2.80 12.48 9.23
N THR A 28 -3.10 11.94 8.06
CA THR A 28 -2.72 10.61 7.63
C THR A 28 -1.29 10.65 7.10
N ASN A 29 -0.35 10.27 7.96
CA ASN A 29 1.07 10.07 7.67
C ASN A 29 1.28 9.44 6.27
N SER A 30 2.30 9.87 5.52
CA SER A 30 2.70 9.28 4.23
C SER A 30 2.78 7.73 4.32
N ALA A 31 3.25 7.23 5.47
CA ALA A 31 3.25 5.81 5.79
C ALA A 31 1.85 5.18 5.76
N THR A 32 0.83 5.83 6.33
CA THR A 32 -0.56 5.34 6.32
C THR A 32 -1.10 5.24 4.90
N LYS A 33 -0.88 6.26 4.05
CA LYS A 33 -1.28 6.19 2.63
C LYS A 33 -0.57 5.06 1.90
N LYS A 34 0.73 4.86 2.18
CA LYS A 34 1.52 3.75 1.60
C LYS A 34 0.99 2.38 2.04
N VAL A 35 0.63 2.22 3.31
CA VAL A 35 0.00 0.98 3.84
C VAL A 35 -1.31 0.69 3.12
N TYR A 36 -2.21 1.68 2.98
CA TYR A 36 -3.47 1.49 2.25
C TYR A 36 -3.25 1.08 0.79
N ARG A 37 -2.30 1.73 0.10
CA ARG A 37 -1.97 1.40 -1.28
C ARG A 37 -1.43 -0.03 -1.39
N LEU A 38 -0.42 -0.39 -0.59
CA LEU A 38 0.19 -1.72 -0.60
C LEU A 38 -0.81 -2.83 -0.26
N ASN A 39 -1.69 -2.62 0.72
CA ASN A 39 -2.77 -3.55 1.01
C ASN A 39 -3.71 -3.71 -0.18
N GLY A 40 -4.10 -2.61 -0.84
CA GLY A 40 -4.92 -2.66 -2.04
C GLY A 40 -4.24 -3.40 -3.20
N ASP A 41 -2.94 -3.19 -3.39
CA ASP A 41 -2.17 -3.85 -4.45
C ASP A 41 -2.02 -5.35 -4.18
N LEU A 42 -1.78 -5.73 -2.92
CA LEU A 42 -1.70 -7.13 -2.49
C LEU A 42 -3.01 -7.90 -2.74
N HIS A 43 -4.17 -7.25 -2.56
CA HIS A 43 -5.47 -7.90 -2.83
C HIS A 43 -5.87 -7.89 -4.31
N ARG A 44 -5.26 -7.04 -5.13
CA ARG A 44 -5.59 -6.89 -6.57
C ARG A 44 -4.62 -7.61 -7.48
N ILE A 45 -3.48 -8.07 -6.97
CA ILE A 45 -2.53 -8.85 -7.76
C ILE A 45 -3.13 -10.21 -8.10
N HIS A 46 -3.12 -10.55 -9.38
CA HIS A 46 -3.62 -11.84 -9.88
C HIS A 46 -2.58 -12.44 -10.83
N LEU A 47 -2.36 -13.74 -10.69
CA LEU A 47 -1.53 -14.52 -11.59
C LEU A 47 -2.26 -14.63 -12.93
N ARG A 48 -1.59 -14.21 -14.01
CA ARG A 48 -2.10 -14.35 -15.38
C ARG A 48 -2.18 -15.84 -15.75
N ALA A 49 -3.10 -16.22 -16.64
CA ALA A 49 -3.32 -17.63 -17.04
C ALA A 49 -2.04 -18.37 -17.50
N ASN A 50 -1.09 -17.66 -18.12
CA ASN A 50 0.23 -18.18 -18.53
C ASN A 50 1.38 -17.42 -17.82
N GLY A 51 1.11 -16.84 -16.66
CA GLY A 51 2.07 -16.05 -15.90
C GLY A 51 3.11 -16.94 -15.19
N ASP A 52 4.29 -16.39 -14.96
CA ASP A 52 5.30 -17.06 -14.14
C ASP A 52 4.91 -17.01 -12.66
N VAL A 53 4.68 -18.18 -12.08
CA VAL A 53 4.29 -18.35 -10.68
C VAL A 53 5.38 -17.80 -9.75
N ARG A 54 6.66 -17.98 -10.11
CA ARG A 54 7.77 -17.52 -9.26
C ARG A 54 7.80 -15.99 -9.17
N SER A 55 7.69 -15.29 -10.29
CA SER A 55 7.64 -13.83 -10.34
C SER A 55 6.42 -13.28 -9.60
N HIS A 56 5.26 -13.94 -9.73
CA HIS A 56 4.05 -13.58 -9.00
C HIS A 56 4.25 -13.70 -7.47
N LEU A 57 4.80 -14.82 -7.01
CA LEU A 57 5.12 -15.00 -5.59
C LEU A 57 6.11 -13.95 -5.09
N TYR A 58 7.17 -13.67 -5.84
CA TYR A 58 8.13 -12.64 -5.46
C TYR A 58 7.46 -11.28 -5.27
N GLN A 59 6.59 -10.86 -6.20
CA GLN A 59 5.88 -9.59 -6.09
C GLN A 59 4.97 -9.54 -4.84
N MET A 60 4.26 -10.63 -4.53
CA MET A 60 3.42 -10.70 -3.33
C MET A 60 4.25 -10.62 -2.04
N PHE A 61 5.37 -11.34 -1.96
CA PHE A 61 6.24 -11.34 -0.78
C PHE A 61 6.99 -10.01 -0.62
N GLU A 62 7.34 -9.34 -1.70
CA GLU A 62 7.92 -8.00 -1.66
C GLU A 62 6.93 -7.00 -1.04
N ILE A 63 5.66 -7.03 -1.44
CA ILE A 63 4.62 -6.18 -0.84
C ILE A 63 4.44 -6.53 0.65
N LYS A 64 4.47 -7.82 1.02
CA LYS A 64 4.39 -8.26 2.43
C LYS A 64 5.54 -7.72 3.27
N GLU A 65 6.78 -7.74 2.79
CA GLU A 65 7.91 -7.18 3.53
C GLU A 65 7.81 -5.63 3.61
N GLN A 66 7.40 -4.95 2.54
CA GLN A 66 7.18 -3.49 2.60
C GLN A 66 6.10 -3.08 3.62
N LEU A 67 5.07 -3.91 3.80
CA LEU A 67 4.02 -3.70 4.80
C LEU A 67 4.54 -3.92 6.22
N LYS A 68 5.40 -4.92 6.42
CA LYS A 68 6.08 -5.19 7.68
C LYS A 68 7.03 -4.05 8.08
N ASP A 69 7.78 -3.49 7.14
CA ASP A 69 8.65 -2.32 7.37
C ASP A 69 7.88 -1.06 7.80
N LEU A 70 6.57 -1.01 7.49
CA LEU A 70 5.66 0.07 7.87
C LEU A 70 4.86 -0.28 9.15
N GLU A 71 5.32 -1.25 9.94
CA GLU A 71 4.66 -1.74 11.16
C GLU A 71 3.22 -2.24 10.94
N SER A 72 2.90 -2.70 9.72
CA SER A 72 1.60 -3.23 9.34
C SER A 72 1.73 -4.65 8.77
N PRO A 73 2.16 -5.64 9.57
CA PRO A 73 2.46 -6.98 9.06
C PRO A 73 1.20 -7.71 8.58
N VAL A 74 1.34 -8.43 7.45
CA VAL A 74 0.36 -9.41 6.98
C VAL A 74 0.71 -10.76 7.57
N ASN A 75 -0.21 -11.37 8.32
CA ASN A 75 0.02 -12.67 8.92
C ASN A 75 -0.08 -13.82 7.90
N ASP A 76 0.41 -14.99 8.26
CA ASP A 76 0.50 -16.12 7.32
C ASP A 76 -0.86 -16.62 6.84
N LEU A 77 -1.90 -16.59 7.68
CA LEU A 77 -3.26 -16.98 7.29
C LEU A 77 -3.85 -16.01 6.27
N GLN A 78 -3.67 -14.70 6.48
CA GLN A 78 -4.06 -13.67 5.52
C GLN A 78 -3.29 -13.84 4.21
N MET A 79 -1.99 -14.11 4.30
CA MET A 79 -1.15 -14.30 3.12
C MET A 79 -1.62 -15.50 2.29
N VAL A 80 -1.96 -16.63 2.94
CA VAL A 80 -2.49 -17.82 2.27
C VAL A 80 -3.84 -17.55 1.60
N ASP A 81 -4.78 -16.88 2.28
CA ASP A 81 -6.09 -16.53 1.68
C ASP A 81 -5.92 -15.64 0.44
N ILE A 82 -5.07 -14.60 0.54
CA ILE A 82 -4.77 -13.72 -0.60
C ILE A 82 -4.10 -14.50 -1.73
N LEU A 83 -3.16 -15.40 -1.40
CA LEU A 83 -2.48 -16.24 -2.39
C LEU A 83 -3.49 -17.07 -3.18
N LEU A 84 -4.37 -17.78 -2.49
CA LEU A 84 -5.38 -18.63 -3.11
C LEU A 84 -6.32 -17.81 -4.02
N ARG A 85 -6.71 -16.61 -3.60
CA ARG A 85 -7.54 -15.69 -4.41
C ARG A 85 -6.81 -15.11 -5.61
N SER A 86 -5.49 -14.99 -5.55
CA SER A 86 -4.68 -14.44 -6.64
C SER A 86 -4.48 -15.43 -7.80
N LEU A 87 -4.72 -16.72 -7.59
CA LEU A 87 -4.55 -17.74 -8.62
C LEU A 87 -5.68 -17.69 -9.66
N PRO A 88 -5.41 -17.98 -10.94
CA PRO A 88 -6.45 -18.09 -11.93
C PRO A 88 -7.40 -19.23 -11.53
N ASN A 89 -8.71 -19.01 -11.69
CA ASN A 89 -9.70 -20.06 -11.52
C ASN A 89 -9.34 -21.24 -12.42
N GLN A 90 -8.91 -22.35 -11.81
CA GLN A 90 -8.70 -23.62 -12.50
C GLN A 90 -10.07 -24.22 -12.85
N MET A 91 -10.82 -23.56 -13.72
CA MET A 91 -11.88 -24.22 -14.47
C MET A 91 -11.16 -25.14 -15.45
N TYR A 92 -10.93 -26.38 -15.00
CA TYR A 92 -10.44 -27.48 -15.81
C TYR A 92 -11.18 -27.50 -17.15
N VAL A 93 -10.51 -27.11 -18.24
CA VAL A 93 -10.96 -27.46 -19.58
C VAL A 93 -10.65 -28.95 -19.71
N LYS A 94 -11.66 -29.79 -19.50
CA LYS A 94 -11.61 -31.19 -19.93
C LYS A 94 -11.34 -31.18 -21.44
N GLN A 95 -10.19 -31.69 -21.85
CA GLN A 95 -9.95 -32.13 -23.23
C GLN A 95 -10.75 -33.40 -23.49
#